data_AF-A0A6I9PND6-F1
#
_entry.id   AF-A0A6I9PND6-F1
#
_cell.length_a   1.000
_cell.length_b   1.000
_cell.length_c   1.000
_cell.angle_alpha   90.00
_cell.angle_beta   90.00
_cell.angle_gamma   90.00
#
_symmetry.space_group_name_H-M   'P 1'
#
loop_
_entity.id
_entity.type
_entity.pdbx_description
1 polymer ?
#
loop_
_entity_poly.entity_id
_entity_poly.type
_entity_poly.pdbx_seq_one_letter_code
_entity_poly.pdbx_strand_id
1 'polypeptide(L)'
;MVVLTNNEEQDYILIEERQCSSLPNSPAKRVSPTKKKQFYINQAIRNSDLTPRAKGKKSLRRLENTRYLANLLEKDECTKDDLEVCSNPAIPSIFTEACTNGNYIEPWNDFMNCSGEEQEKLLSLLELEGAKKKSTSGPIKDQRNVNPAFSAQDCFQRIDRRLRATLKRKQIPMGTLEILEENVLSFFIAQPNSVYTTNLASR
;
A
#
# COMPACT_ATOMS: atom_id res chain seq x y z
N MET A 1 -49.84 78.83 2.60
CA MET A 1 -49.82 78.19 1.26
C MET A 1 -48.98 76.93 1.41
N VAL A 2 -49.57 75.74 1.26
CA VAL A 2 -48.87 74.45 1.43
C VAL A 2 -48.45 73.95 0.05
N VAL A 3 -47.19 73.55 -0.11
CA VAL A 3 -46.79 72.46 -1.03
C VAL A 3 -45.59 71.73 -0.41
N LEU A 4 -45.71 70.41 -0.29
CA LEU A 4 -44.65 69.45 0.03
C LEU A 4 -44.17 68.80 -1.27
N THR A 5 -42.87 68.49 -1.42
CA THR A 5 -42.36 67.21 -1.98
C THR A 5 -40.84 67.04 -1.76
N ASN A 6 -40.44 65.78 -1.58
CA ASN A 6 -39.18 65.19 -1.09
C ASN A 6 -38.00 65.15 -2.10
N ASN A 7 -36.74 65.03 -1.61
CA ASN A 7 -35.89 63.79 -1.69
C ASN A 7 -34.41 64.05 -1.30
N GLU A 8 -33.81 63.05 -0.67
CA GLU A 8 -32.50 62.99 0.01
C GLU A 8 -31.32 62.66 -0.94
N GLU A 9 -30.11 63.17 -0.67
CA GLU A 9 -28.96 62.48 0.00
C GLU A 9 -27.60 63.09 -0.45
N GLN A 10 -26.71 63.34 0.50
CA GLN A 10 -25.37 63.93 0.33
C GLN A 10 -24.28 62.87 0.14
N ASP A 11 -23.17 63.21 -0.55
CA ASP A 11 -21.82 62.74 -0.19
C ASP A 11 -20.70 63.59 -0.86
N TYR A 12 -19.67 63.93 -0.10
CA TYR A 12 -18.48 64.72 -0.53
C TYR A 12 -17.19 63.97 -0.22
N ILE A 13 -16.17 64.05 -1.10
CA ILE A 13 -14.78 63.63 -0.83
C ILE A 13 -13.79 64.67 -1.40
N LEU A 14 -12.82 65.11 -0.58
CA LEU A 14 -11.66 65.97 -0.92
C LEU A 14 -10.37 65.14 -0.81
N ILE A 15 -9.52 65.00 -1.86
CA ILE A 15 -8.30 65.78 -2.22
C ILE A 15 -7.21 65.72 -1.09
N GLU A 16 -5.90 65.45 -1.22
CA GLU A 16 -4.77 65.80 -2.12
C GLU A 16 -3.57 64.94 -1.60
N GLU A 17 -2.65 64.34 -2.37
CA GLU A 17 -1.59 64.81 -3.29
C GLU A 17 -0.26 65.33 -2.67
N ARG A 18 0.87 64.92 -3.30
CA ARG A 18 2.28 65.40 -3.28
C ARG A 18 3.29 64.79 -2.28
N GLN A 19 4.61 64.73 -2.53
CA GLN A 19 5.49 64.28 -3.64
C GLN A 19 6.96 64.38 -3.11
N CYS A 20 7.89 63.61 -3.72
CA CYS A 20 9.36 63.84 -3.85
C CYS A 20 10.42 63.38 -2.81
N SER A 21 11.19 62.35 -3.25
CA SER A 21 12.66 62.20 -3.40
C SER A 21 13.70 62.61 -2.32
N SER A 22 14.48 61.62 -1.83
CA SER A 22 15.97 61.49 -1.94
C SER A 22 16.61 60.63 -0.82
N LEU A 23 17.69 59.91 -1.15
CA LEU A 23 18.46 58.90 -0.39
C LEU A 23 19.34 59.50 0.72
N PRO A 24 20.14 58.74 1.50
CA PRO A 24 19.94 57.44 2.17
C PRO A 24 20.08 57.61 3.71
N ASN A 25 19.29 56.92 4.54
CA ASN A 25 19.46 57.03 5.99
C ASN A 25 19.48 55.67 6.69
N SER A 26 20.56 55.49 7.46
CA SER A 26 20.79 54.63 8.63
C SER A 26 19.52 54.02 9.25
N PRO A 27 19.54 52.77 9.76
CA PRO A 27 18.36 52.04 10.25
C PRO A 27 17.93 52.58 11.63
N ALA A 28 17.59 53.85 11.70
CA ALA A 28 17.25 54.56 12.93
C ALA A 28 15.76 54.95 12.98
N LYS A 29 14.92 54.41 12.10
CA LYS A 29 13.47 54.48 12.26
C LYS A 29 12.95 53.08 12.44
N ARG A 30 12.39 52.83 13.63
CA ARG A 30 11.77 51.58 14.07
C ARG A 30 10.74 51.15 13.02
N VAL A 31 11.21 50.36 12.05
CA VAL A 31 10.34 49.71 11.09
C VAL A 31 9.49 48.76 11.91
N SER A 32 8.17 48.89 11.79
CA SER A 32 7.24 48.03 12.52
C SER A 32 7.66 46.56 12.31
N PRO A 33 7.55 45.71 13.35
CA PRO A 33 7.97 44.31 13.28
C PRO A 33 7.50 43.59 12.01
N THR A 34 6.31 43.96 11.52
CA THR A 34 5.69 43.48 10.29
C THR A 34 6.50 43.79 9.02
N LYS A 35 7.00 45.01 8.83
CA LYS A 35 7.79 45.37 7.63
C LYS A 35 9.20 44.76 7.65
N LYS A 36 9.79 44.57 8.84
CA LYS A 36 11.04 43.82 9.00
C LYS A 36 10.85 42.35 8.64
N LYS A 37 9.73 41.74 9.06
CA LYS A 37 9.36 40.37 8.70
C LYS A 37 9.18 40.23 7.17
N GLN A 38 8.50 41.17 6.54
CA GLN A 38 8.28 41.16 5.08
C GLN A 38 9.60 41.25 4.28
N PHE A 39 10.58 42.02 4.76
CA PHE A 39 11.90 42.11 4.13
C PHE A 39 12.64 40.76 4.13
N TYR A 40 12.62 40.04 5.25
CA TYR A 40 13.22 38.69 5.32
C TYR A 40 12.41 37.65 4.53
N ILE A 41 11.09 37.79 4.44
CA ILE A 41 10.22 36.92 3.63
C ILE A 41 10.52 37.11 2.14
N ASN A 42 10.64 38.36 1.67
CA ASN A 42 10.91 38.67 0.27
C ASN A 42 12.34 38.31 -0.16
N GLN A 43 13.28 38.25 0.78
CA GLN A 43 14.64 37.77 0.53
C GLN A 43 14.72 36.24 0.40
N ALA A 44 13.72 35.51 0.88
CA ALA A 44 13.82 34.07 1.08
C ALA A 44 13.42 33.20 -0.12
N ILE A 45 13.03 33.74 -1.29
CA ILE A 45 12.63 32.88 -2.41
C ILE A 45 13.13 33.44 -3.74
N ARG A 46 14.28 32.93 -4.21
CA ARG A 46 14.59 32.85 -5.64
C ARG A 46 14.26 31.43 -6.08
N ASN A 47 13.50 31.30 -7.17
CA ASN A 47 12.79 30.07 -7.61
C ASN A 47 13.65 28.80 -7.85
N SER A 48 14.96 28.83 -7.59
CA SER A 48 15.84 27.66 -7.57
C SER A 48 15.81 26.87 -6.24
N ASP A 49 15.28 27.45 -5.17
CA ASP A 49 15.26 26.84 -3.82
C ASP A 49 13.98 26.03 -3.52
N LEU A 50 13.06 25.90 -4.49
CA LEU A 50 11.81 25.14 -4.34
C LEU A 50 11.99 23.63 -4.36
N THR A 51 13.17 23.11 -4.69
CA THR A 51 13.56 21.75 -4.30
C THR A 51 14.24 21.81 -2.93
N PRO A 52 13.65 21.21 -1.87
CA PRO A 52 14.27 21.16 -0.57
C PRO A 52 15.64 20.48 -0.68
N ARG A 53 16.72 21.27 -0.66
CA ARG A 53 18.07 20.70 -0.56
C ARG A 53 18.17 20.04 0.80
N ALA A 54 18.42 18.74 0.77
CA ALA A 54 18.52 17.93 1.97
C ALA A 54 19.51 18.52 2.98
N LYS A 55 19.02 18.95 4.15
CA LYS A 55 19.87 19.41 5.25
C LYS A 55 20.32 18.17 6.04
N GLY A 56 21.45 17.60 5.63
CA GLY A 56 22.13 16.50 6.32
C GLY A 56 21.78 15.08 5.82
N LYS A 57 22.57 14.10 6.27
CA LYS A 57 22.54 12.71 5.76
C LYS A 57 21.16 12.04 5.81
N LYS A 58 20.40 12.25 6.89
CA LYS A 58 19.04 11.69 7.03
C LYS A 58 18.06 12.31 6.04
N SER A 59 18.15 13.62 5.84
CA SER A 59 17.32 14.32 4.85
C SER A 59 17.68 13.92 3.43
N LEU A 60 18.96 13.63 3.17
CA LEU A 60 19.44 13.22 1.85
C LEU A 60 18.89 11.85 1.48
N ARG A 61 18.99 10.88 2.41
CA ARG A 61 18.39 9.55 2.24
C ARG A 61 16.88 9.61 1.99
N ARG A 62 16.16 10.51 2.66
CA ARG A 62 14.72 10.70 2.43
C ARG A 62 14.45 11.19 1.02
N LEU A 63 15.21 12.18 0.55
CA LEU A 63 15.07 12.72 -0.80
C LEU A 63 15.42 11.67 -1.87
N GLU A 64 16.49 10.91 -1.67
CA GLU A 64 16.89 9.80 -2.54
C GLU A 64 15.81 8.72 -2.59
N ASN A 65 15.26 8.31 -1.44
CA ASN A 65 14.15 7.36 -1.37
C ASN A 65 12.91 7.87 -2.11
N THR A 66 12.52 9.13 -1.92
CA THR A 66 11.39 9.73 -2.64
C THR A 66 11.61 9.70 -4.15
N ARG A 67 12.83 10.03 -4.61
CA ARG A 67 13.18 9.99 -6.02
C ARG A 67 13.16 8.56 -6.58
N TYR A 68 13.64 7.59 -5.82
CA TYR A 68 13.62 6.18 -6.20
C TYR A 68 12.19 5.65 -6.36
N LEU A 69 11.30 5.96 -5.40
CA LEU A 69 9.89 5.57 -5.48
C LEU A 69 9.17 6.19 -6.68
N ALA A 70 9.43 7.46 -6.99
CA ALA A 70 8.87 8.12 -8.17
C ALA A 70 9.30 7.42 -9.48
N ASN A 71 10.58 7.01 -9.59
CA ASN A 71 11.07 6.31 -10.78
C ASN A 71 10.51 4.89 -10.93
N LEU A 72 10.21 4.20 -9.82
CA LEU A 72 9.53 2.90 -9.87
C LEU A 72 8.10 3.04 -10.39
N LEU A 73 7.38 4.08 -9.98
CA LEU A 73 6.02 4.34 -10.46
C LEU A 73 5.99 4.66 -11.96
N GLU A 74 6.99 5.36 -12.49
CA GLU A 74 7.12 5.61 -13.94
C GLU A 74 7.32 4.33 -14.77
N LYS A 75 7.86 3.26 -14.17
CA LYS A 75 8.06 1.97 -14.86
C LYS A 75 6.84 1.05 -14.81
N ASP A 76 5.87 1.36 -13.95
CA ASP A 76 4.65 0.57 -13.77
C ASP A 76 3.46 1.15 -14.57
N GLU A 77 3.70 2.13 -15.46
CA GLU A 77 2.80 2.37 -16.59
C GLU A 77 2.87 1.16 -17.54
N CYS A 78 2.16 0.12 -17.12
CA CYS A 78 1.79 -1.06 -17.87
C CYS A 78 1.43 -0.66 -19.30
N THR A 79 2.21 -1.17 -20.25
CA THR A 79 1.94 -1.11 -21.68
C THR A 79 0.50 -1.59 -21.94
N LYS A 80 -0.41 -0.65 -22.19
CA LYS A 80 -1.81 -0.90 -22.56
C LYS A 80 -1.94 -1.31 -24.03
N ASP A 81 -1.03 -2.12 -24.51
CA ASP A 81 -1.06 -2.67 -25.86
C ASP A 81 -0.71 -4.15 -25.70
N ASP A 82 -1.54 -5.02 -26.27
CA ASP A 82 -1.53 -6.50 -26.18
C ASP A 82 -2.49 -7.15 -25.16
N LEU A 83 -3.63 -6.53 -24.87
CA LEU A 83 -4.80 -7.32 -24.44
C LEU A 83 -5.74 -7.51 -25.63
N GLU A 84 -5.39 -8.49 -26.45
CA GLU A 84 -6.33 -9.15 -27.35
C GLU A 84 -7.58 -9.51 -26.52
N VAL A 85 -8.68 -8.81 -26.78
CA VAL A 85 -9.96 -9.00 -26.12
C VAL A 85 -10.44 -10.39 -26.49
N CYS A 86 -10.13 -11.37 -25.63
CA CYS A 86 -10.73 -12.68 -25.69
C CYS A 86 -12.23 -12.50 -25.49
N SER A 87 -13.02 -12.71 -26.55
CA SER A 87 -14.47 -12.44 -26.66
C SER A 87 -15.37 -13.32 -25.77
N ASN A 88 -14.85 -13.87 -24.68
CA ASN A 88 -15.61 -14.57 -23.67
C ASN A 88 -15.40 -13.84 -22.35
N PRO A 89 -16.45 -13.35 -21.66
CA PRO A 89 -16.27 -12.87 -20.30
C PRO A 89 -15.68 -14.02 -19.50
N ALA A 90 -14.44 -13.85 -19.06
CA ALA A 90 -13.78 -14.84 -18.22
C ALA A 90 -14.68 -15.11 -17.02
N ILE A 91 -14.75 -16.38 -16.61
CA ILE A 91 -15.43 -16.76 -15.36
C ILE A 91 -14.86 -15.84 -14.27
N PRO A 92 -15.71 -15.14 -13.49
CA PRO A 92 -15.24 -14.21 -12.48
C PRO A 92 -14.21 -14.91 -11.59
N SER A 93 -13.08 -14.25 -11.34
CA SER A 93 -12.12 -14.75 -10.36
C SER A 93 -12.81 -14.91 -9.01
N ILE A 94 -12.32 -15.83 -8.17
CA ILE A 94 -12.81 -16.01 -6.79
C ILE A 94 -12.81 -14.66 -6.04
N PHE A 95 -11.82 -13.79 -6.32
CA PHE A 95 -11.76 -12.44 -5.75
C PHE A 95 -12.85 -11.51 -6.32
N THR A 96 -13.14 -11.60 -7.61
CA THR A 96 -14.24 -10.85 -8.25
C THR A 96 -15.58 -11.28 -7.68
N GLU A 97 -15.80 -12.59 -7.52
CA GLU A 97 -17.00 -13.13 -6.90
C GLU A 97 -17.12 -12.68 -5.43
N ALA A 98 -16.04 -12.77 -4.65
CA ALA A 98 -16.04 -12.34 -3.24
C ALA A 98 -16.42 -10.86 -3.07
N CYS A 99 -15.98 -9.99 -3.98
CA CYS A 99 -16.27 -8.55 -3.93
C CYS A 99 -17.62 -8.16 -4.55
N THR A 100 -18.31 -9.07 -5.25
CA THR A 100 -19.60 -8.79 -5.92
C THR A 100 -20.76 -9.56 -5.32
N ASN A 101 -20.49 -10.63 -4.57
CA ASN A 101 -21.50 -11.46 -3.96
C ASN A 101 -22.13 -10.76 -2.75
N GLY A 102 -23.44 -10.49 -2.87
CA GLY A 102 -24.28 -9.88 -1.83
C GLY A 102 -24.11 -10.53 -0.45
N ASN A 103 -24.01 -11.86 -0.42
CA ASN A 103 -23.92 -12.62 0.84
C ASN A 103 -22.63 -12.37 1.62
N TYR A 104 -21.54 -11.97 0.94
CA TYR A 104 -20.29 -11.62 1.62
C TYR A 104 -20.22 -10.12 1.90
N ILE A 105 -20.68 -9.29 0.96
CA ILE A 105 -20.53 -7.84 1.05
C ILE A 105 -21.50 -7.19 2.04
N GLU A 106 -22.72 -7.70 2.19
CA GLU A 106 -23.71 -7.14 3.12
C GLU A 106 -23.24 -7.28 4.58
N PRO A 107 -22.90 -8.48 5.10
CA PRO A 107 -22.40 -8.59 6.47
C PRO A 107 -21.08 -7.84 6.70
N TRP A 108 -20.23 -7.76 5.67
CA TRP A 108 -18.97 -7.03 5.75
C TRP A 108 -19.20 -5.53 5.82
N ASN A 109 -20.14 -5.00 5.04
CA ASN A 109 -20.54 -3.59 5.09
C ASN A 109 -21.18 -3.26 6.44
N ASP A 110 -22.08 -4.12 6.94
CA ASP A 110 -22.70 -3.95 8.27
C ASP A 110 -21.62 -3.87 9.36
N PHE A 111 -20.65 -4.80 9.34
CA PHE A 111 -19.52 -4.79 10.26
C PHE A 111 -18.68 -3.50 10.16
N MET A 112 -18.35 -3.07 8.94
CA MET A 112 -17.55 -1.86 8.71
C MET A 112 -18.27 -0.59 9.18
N ASN A 113 -19.61 -0.60 9.20
CA ASN A 113 -20.44 0.52 9.67
C ASN A 113 -20.73 0.47 11.19
N CYS A 114 -20.34 -0.58 11.90
CA CYS A 114 -20.41 -0.62 13.36
C CYS A 114 -19.38 0.32 14.02
N SER A 115 -19.65 0.69 15.28
CA SER A 115 -18.63 1.35 16.09
C SER A 115 -17.46 0.40 16.43
N GLY A 116 -16.27 0.93 16.68
CA GLY A 116 -15.09 0.09 17.00
C GLY A 116 -15.28 -0.81 18.22
N GLU A 117 -16.03 -0.35 19.23
CA GLU A 117 -16.35 -1.17 20.41
C GLU A 117 -17.28 -2.34 20.06
N GLU A 118 -18.25 -2.13 19.17
CA GLU A 118 -19.14 -3.19 18.68
C GLU A 118 -18.40 -4.19 17.80
N GLN A 119 -17.47 -3.72 16.97
CA GLN A 119 -16.60 -4.60 16.17
C GLN A 119 -15.78 -5.51 17.08
N GLU A 120 -15.17 -4.98 18.15
CA GLU A 120 -14.38 -5.76 19.10
C GLU A 120 -15.23 -6.81 19.84
N LYS A 121 -16.46 -6.45 20.25
CA LYS A 121 -17.42 -7.38 20.87
C LYS A 121 -17.81 -8.51 19.91
N LEU A 122 -18.07 -8.19 18.65
CA LEU A 122 -18.42 -9.18 17.63
C LEU A 122 -17.25 -10.14 17.35
N LEU A 123 -16.03 -9.62 17.19
CA LEU A 123 -14.84 -10.44 16.99
C LEU A 123 -14.59 -11.39 18.17
N SER A 124 -14.75 -10.89 19.40
CA SER A 124 -14.62 -11.69 20.61
C SER A 124 -15.65 -12.82 20.69
N LEU A 125 -16.89 -12.53 20.27
CA LEU A 125 -17.96 -13.53 20.20
C LEU A 125 -17.65 -14.62 19.18
N LEU A 126 -17.16 -14.24 17.99
CA LEU A 126 -16.77 -15.17 16.93
C LEU A 126 -15.58 -16.05 17.34
N GLU A 127 -14.60 -15.50 18.05
CA GLU A 127 -13.48 -16.28 18.58
C GLU A 127 -13.96 -17.33 19.59
N LEU A 128 -14.82 -16.92 20.52
CA LEU A 128 -15.42 -17.83 21.50
C LEU A 128 -16.25 -18.93 20.83
N GLU A 129 -17.04 -18.59 19.82
CA GLU A 129 -17.82 -19.57 19.06
C GLU A 129 -16.92 -20.50 18.22
N GLY A 130 -15.87 -19.98 17.62
CA GLY A 130 -14.85 -20.75 16.90
C GLY A 130 -14.12 -21.74 17.82
N ALA A 131 -13.82 -21.35 19.05
CA ALA A 131 -13.23 -22.22 20.06
C ALA A 131 -14.18 -23.36 20.47
N LYS A 132 -15.48 -23.05 20.66
CA LYS A 132 -16.52 -24.05 20.95
C LYS A 132 -16.77 -25.02 19.79
N LYS A 133 -16.68 -24.55 18.54
CA LYS A 133 -16.76 -25.41 17.35
C LYS A 133 -15.55 -26.35 17.28
N LYS A 134 -14.33 -25.86 17.51
CA LYS A 134 -13.11 -26.69 17.55
C LYS A 134 -13.10 -27.75 18.65
N SER A 135 -13.78 -27.52 19.79
CA SER A 135 -13.87 -28.53 20.85
C SER A 135 -14.94 -29.60 20.58
N THR A 136 -15.94 -29.30 19.76
CA THR A 136 -17.11 -30.18 19.52
C THR A 136 -17.03 -30.91 18.19
N SER A 137 -16.45 -30.28 17.15
CA SER A 137 -16.14 -30.93 15.88
C SER A 137 -14.69 -31.39 15.91
N GLY A 138 -14.45 -32.70 15.85
CA GLY A 138 -13.15 -33.24 15.47
C GLY A 138 -12.65 -32.62 14.14
N PRO A 139 -11.39 -32.84 13.75
CA PRO A 139 -10.83 -32.25 12.54
C PRO A 139 -11.77 -32.49 11.36
N ILE A 140 -12.23 -31.40 10.74
CA ILE A 140 -13.10 -31.44 9.56
C ILE A 140 -12.32 -32.22 8.50
N LYS A 141 -12.75 -33.46 8.24
CA LYS A 141 -12.16 -34.28 7.20
C LYS A 141 -12.52 -33.66 5.87
N ASP A 142 -11.52 -33.44 5.04
CA ASP A 142 -11.73 -32.94 3.69
C ASP A 142 -12.60 -33.94 2.89
N GLN A 143 -13.74 -33.46 2.40
CA GLN A 143 -14.72 -34.26 1.66
C GLN A 143 -14.48 -34.23 0.14
N ARG A 144 -13.44 -33.54 -0.34
CA ARG A 144 -13.12 -33.47 -1.77
C ARG A 144 -12.65 -34.84 -2.28
N ASN A 145 -13.33 -35.35 -3.30
CA ASN A 145 -12.95 -36.59 -3.99
C ASN A 145 -11.74 -36.40 -4.93
N VAL A 146 -11.46 -35.17 -5.37
CA VAL A 146 -10.34 -34.84 -6.26
C VAL A 146 -9.43 -33.84 -5.54
N ASN A 147 -8.13 -34.13 -5.50
CA ASN A 147 -7.11 -33.35 -4.78
C ASN A 147 -7.48 -33.02 -3.32
N PRO A 148 -7.59 -34.04 -2.44
CA PRO A 148 -7.84 -33.78 -1.02
C PRO A 148 -6.71 -32.94 -0.42
N ALA A 149 -7.04 -31.98 0.43
CA ALA A 149 -6.09 -31.34 1.34
C ALA A 149 -5.71 -32.37 2.40
N PHE A 150 -4.57 -32.98 2.17
CA PHE A 150 -3.88 -33.74 3.18
C PHE A 150 -3.38 -32.79 4.27
N SER A 151 -3.33 -33.28 5.51
CA SER A 151 -2.71 -32.49 6.57
C SER A 151 -1.22 -32.28 6.26
N ALA A 152 -0.63 -31.20 6.79
CA ALA A 152 0.81 -30.96 6.64
C ALA A 152 1.63 -32.16 7.14
N GLN A 153 1.14 -32.82 8.19
CA GLN A 153 1.75 -34.02 8.75
C GLN A 153 1.68 -35.21 7.78
N ASP A 154 0.55 -35.42 7.11
CA ASP A 154 0.38 -36.51 6.12
C ASP A 154 1.26 -36.28 4.89
N CYS A 155 1.29 -35.04 4.38
CA CYS A 155 2.20 -34.66 3.29
C CYS A 155 3.66 -34.91 3.68
N PHE A 156 4.06 -34.49 4.89
CA PHE A 156 5.42 -34.73 5.38
C PHE A 156 5.70 -36.22 5.51
N GLN A 157 4.73 -37.04 5.92
CA GLN A 157 4.88 -38.49 6.01
C GLN A 157 4.97 -39.20 4.65
N ARG A 158 4.51 -38.59 3.55
CA ARG A 158 4.69 -39.17 2.20
C ARG A 158 6.10 -39.01 1.66
N ILE A 159 6.86 -38.06 2.18
CA ILE A 159 8.24 -37.83 1.79
C ILE A 159 9.11 -39.01 2.23
N ASP A 160 10.16 -39.28 1.45
CA ASP A 160 11.17 -40.30 1.77
C ASP A 160 11.70 -40.16 3.21
N ARG A 161 11.89 -41.30 3.90
CA ARG A 161 12.27 -41.35 5.31
C ARG A 161 13.57 -40.58 5.60
N ARG A 162 14.56 -40.66 4.72
CA ARG A 162 15.85 -39.99 4.91
C ARG A 162 15.75 -38.51 4.63
N LEU A 163 14.99 -38.12 3.60
CA LEU A 163 14.72 -36.70 3.36
C LEU A 163 14.00 -36.07 4.54
N ARG A 164 12.99 -36.74 5.13
CA ARG A 164 12.37 -36.29 6.39
C ARG A 164 13.39 -36.13 7.52
N ALA A 165 14.32 -37.07 7.67
CA ALA A 165 15.35 -37.01 8.70
C ALA A 165 16.32 -35.83 8.47
N THR A 166 16.66 -35.52 7.23
CA THR A 166 17.48 -34.35 6.86
C THR A 166 16.73 -33.05 7.09
N LEU A 167 15.46 -32.95 6.69
CA LEU A 167 14.62 -31.76 6.88
C LEU A 167 14.34 -31.46 8.36
N LYS A 168 14.36 -32.47 9.24
CA LYS A 168 14.24 -32.28 10.69
C LYS A 168 15.51 -31.73 11.34
N ARG A 169 16.66 -31.72 10.65
CA ARG A 169 17.89 -31.14 11.20
C ARG A 169 17.83 -29.62 11.09
N LYS A 170 18.47 -28.92 12.02
CA LYS A 170 18.55 -27.44 12.02
C LYS A 170 19.23 -26.89 10.76
N GLN A 171 20.06 -27.69 10.09
CA GLN A 171 20.76 -27.32 8.86
C GLN A 171 20.55 -28.40 7.81
N ILE A 172 20.15 -27.96 6.61
CA ILE A 172 20.03 -28.79 5.41
C ILE A 172 21.34 -28.63 4.63
N PRO A 173 22.03 -29.73 4.24
CA PRO A 173 23.24 -29.62 3.43
C PRO A 173 22.94 -29.00 2.06
N MET A 174 23.38 -27.76 1.85
CA MET A 174 23.05 -26.98 0.65
C MET A 174 23.52 -27.67 -0.64
N GLY A 175 24.74 -28.20 -0.67
CA GLY A 175 25.26 -28.88 -1.87
C GLY A 175 24.45 -30.12 -2.27
N THR A 176 23.83 -30.82 -1.32
CA THR A 176 22.92 -31.93 -1.67
C THR A 176 21.62 -31.42 -2.28
N LEU A 177 21.14 -30.26 -1.84
CA LEU A 177 19.94 -29.63 -2.37
C LEU A 177 20.17 -29.11 -3.79
N GLU A 178 21.28 -28.43 -4.03
CA GLU A 178 21.68 -27.91 -5.36
C GLU A 178 21.76 -29.04 -6.40
N ILE A 179 22.41 -30.16 -6.06
CA ILE A 179 22.50 -31.32 -6.96
C ILE A 179 21.11 -31.91 -7.24
N LEU A 180 20.24 -32.00 -6.22
CA LEU A 180 18.90 -32.54 -6.41
C LEU A 180 18.05 -31.64 -7.31
N GLU A 181 18.16 -30.33 -7.14
CA GLU A 181 17.50 -29.31 -7.95
C GLU A 181 17.97 -29.38 -9.41
N GLU A 182 19.28 -29.41 -9.66
CA GLU A 182 19.84 -29.51 -11.02
C GLU A 182 19.35 -30.77 -11.75
N ASN A 183 19.29 -31.91 -11.05
CA ASN A 183 18.79 -33.16 -11.61
C ASN A 183 17.29 -33.09 -12.00
N VAL A 184 16.47 -32.46 -11.15
CA VAL A 184 15.04 -32.28 -11.42
C VAL A 184 14.86 -31.33 -12.61
N LEU A 185 15.56 -30.19 -12.61
CA LEU A 185 15.45 -29.18 -13.66
C LEU A 185 15.89 -29.75 -15.00
N SER A 186 17.08 -30.36 -15.07
CA SER A 186 17.61 -30.96 -16.31
C SER A 186 16.68 -32.03 -16.88
N PHE A 187 16.09 -32.86 -16.03
CA PHE A 187 15.13 -33.88 -16.44
C PHE A 187 13.85 -33.28 -17.06
N PHE A 188 13.20 -32.33 -16.38
CA PHE A 188 11.95 -31.74 -16.88
C PHE A 188 12.15 -30.78 -18.05
N ILE A 189 13.35 -30.17 -18.18
CA ILE A 189 13.75 -29.45 -19.39
C ILE A 189 13.78 -30.40 -20.58
N ALA A 190 14.35 -31.60 -20.42
CA ALA A 190 14.41 -32.59 -21.48
C ALA A 190 13.04 -33.23 -21.78
N GLN A 191 12.26 -33.52 -20.74
CA GLN A 191 11.03 -34.30 -20.83
C GLN A 191 9.90 -33.71 -19.94
N PRO A 192 9.21 -32.65 -20.40
CA PRO A 192 8.25 -31.90 -19.58
C PRO A 192 7.06 -32.72 -19.05
N ASN A 193 6.61 -33.71 -19.81
CA ASN A 193 5.41 -34.51 -19.49
C ASN A 193 5.75 -35.86 -18.83
N SER A 194 7.01 -36.09 -18.49
CA SER A 194 7.45 -37.35 -17.90
C SER A 194 7.32 -37.35 -16.38
N VAL A 195 7.34 -38.53 -15.76
CA VAL A 195 7.27 -38.67 -14.30
C VAL A 195 8.67 -38.91 -13.75
N TYR A 196 9.14 -37.98 -12.91
CA TYR A 196 10.43 -38.10 -12.24
C TYR A 196 10.29 -38.89 -10.93
N THR A 197 11.00 -40.01 -10.81
CA THR A 197 11.04 -40.82 -9.59
C THR A 197 12.46 -40.93 -9.06
N THR A 198 12.78 -40.20 -8.00
CA THR A 198 14.07 -40.35 -7.29
C THR A 198 13.98 -41.30 -6.13
N ASN A 199 14.94 -42.22 -6.06
CA ASN A 199 15.17 -43.04 -4.89
C ASN A 199 16.48 -42.58 -4.22
N LEU A 200 16.41 -42.05 -3.00
CA LEU A 200 17.58 -41.62 -2.25
C LEU A 200 18.32 -42.87 -1.71
N ALA A 201 19.14 -43.50 -2.56
CA ALA A 201 19.80 -44.78 -2.32
C ALA A 201 20.44 -44.87 -0.94
N SER A 202 20.03 -45.89 -0.16
CA SER A 202 20.63 -46.24 1.14
C SER A 202 22.10 -46.62 0.92
N ARG A 203 23.03 -45.83 1.46
CA ARG A 203 24.39 -46.32 1.73
C ARG A 203 24.42 -46.84 3.16
#